data_AF-A0A0F8Z688-F1
#
_entry.id   AF-A0A0F8Z688-F1
#
_cell.length_a   1.000
_cell.length_b   1.000
_cell.length_c   1.000
_cell.angle_alpha   90.00
_cell.angle_beta   90.00
_cell.angle_gamma   90.00
#
_symmetry.space_group_name_H-M   'P 1'
#
loop_
_entity.id
_entity.type
_entity.pdbx_description
1 polymer ?
#
loop_
_entity_poly.entity_id
_entity_poly.type
_entity_poly.pdbx_seq_one_letter_code
_entity_poly.pdbx_strand_id
1 'polypeptide(L)' 'MEKFEELKGKTLKSIKGNVGNDEMVFTTEEGEIARLHYVPD' A
#
# COMPACT_ATOMS: atom_id res chain seq x y z
N MET A 1 0.73 -11.73 6.30
CA MET A 1 0.85 -10.25 6.27
C MET A 1 2.08 -9.94 5.43
N GLU A 2 1.96 -9.97 4.10
CA GLU A 2 3.14 -10.18 3.22
C GLU A 2 3.26 -9.24 2.00
N LYS A 3 2.27 -8.40 1.68
CA LYS A 3 2.28 -7.64 0.41
C LYS A 3 3.02 -6.30 0.42
N PHE A 4 3.22 -5.71 1.59
CA PHE A 4 3.86 -4.38 1.67
C PHE A 4 5.39 -4.46 1.46
N GLU A 5 6.02 -5.55 1.89
CA GLU A 5 7.45 -5.74 1.68
C GLU A 5 7.81 -5.90 0.20
N GLU A 6 6.88 -6.40 -0.62
CA GLU A 6 7.03 -6.52 -2.08
C GLU A 6 7.11 -5.17 -2.80
N LEU A 7 6.74 -4.08 -2.12
CA LEU A 7 6.88 -2.72 -2.63
C LEU A 7 8.24 -2.08 -2.29
N LYS A 8 9.05 -2.67 -1.40
CA LYS A 8 10.36 -2.12 -1.04
C LYS A 8 11.25 -2.08 -2.28
N GLY A 9 11.72 -0.89 -2.63
CA GLY A 9 12.59 -0.66 -3.80
C GLY A 9 11.86 -0.42 -5.11
N LYS A 10 10.52 -0.42 -5.13
CA LYS A 10 9.72 -0.08 -6.32
C LYS A 10 9.29 1.38 -6.30
N THR A 11 9.20 1.99 -7.49
CA THR A 11 8.66 3.34 -7.66
C THR A 11 7.13 3.30 -7.59
N LEU A 12 6.57 4.06 -6.67
CA LEU A 12 5.11 4.19 -6.51
C LEU A 12 4.56 5.22 -7.50
N LYS A 13 3.51 4.83 -8.22
CA LYS A 13 2.76 5.70 -9.12
C LYS A 13 1.67 6.47 -8.40
N SER A 14 0.95 5.81 -7.50
CA SER A 14 -0.11 6.46 -6.72
C SER A 14 -0.32 5.79 -5.38
N ILE A 15 -0.81 6.60 -4.44
CA ILE A 15 -1.20 6.17 -3.09
C ILE A 15 -2.63 6.66 -2.88
N LYS A 16 -3.52 5.75 -2.49
CA LYS A 16 -4.92 6.05 -2.22
C LYS A 16 -5.25 5.58 -0.81
N GLY A 17 -5.50 6.55 0.08
CA GLY A 17 -5.85 6.32 1.48
C GLY A 17 -6.02 7.65 2.19
N ASN A 18 -6.84 7.69 3.24
CA ASN A 18 -6.98 8.86 4.11
C ASN A 18 -6.40 8.53 5.48
N VAL A 19 -5.92 9.56 6.18
CA VAL A 19 -5.52 9.43 7.58
C VAL A 19 -6.76 9.02 8.40
N GLY A 20 -6.67 7.90 9.12
CA GLY A 20 -7.78 7.30 9.87
C GLY A 20 -8.63 6.29 9.10
N ASN A 21 -8.27 5.94 7.87
CA ASN A 21 -8.91 4.86 7.11
C ASN A 21 -8.21 3.53 7.39
N ASP A 22 -8.97 2.44 7.51
CA ASP A 22 -8.45 1.11 7.84
C ASP A 22 -7.55 0.50 6.75
N GLU A 23 -7.57 1.07 5.53
CA GLU A 23 -6.81 0.56 4.39
C GLU A 23 -6.12 1.70 3.61
N MET A 24 -4.84 1.48 3.29
CA MET A 24 -4.09 2.25 2.31
C MET A 24 -3.74 1.38 1.11
N VAL A 25 -4.05 1.87 -0.09
CA VAL A 25 -3.77 1.18 -1.35
C VAL A 25 -2.62 1.89 -2.07
N PHE A 26 -1.62 1.12 -2.47
CA PHE A 26 -0.43 1.58 -3.17
C PHE A 26 -0.41 0.94 -4.55
N THR A 27 -0.12 1.72 -5.58
CA THR A 27 0.01 1.24 -6.96
C THR A 27 1.39 1.58 -7.52
N THR A 28 2.11 0.61 -8.07
CA THR A 28 3.41 0.82 -8.73
C THR A 28 3.24 1.31 -10.17
N GLU A 29 4.33 1.79 -10.80
CA GLU A 29 4.30 2.15 -12.23
C GLU A 29 4.00 0.96 -13.14
N GLU A 30 4.41 -0.24 -12.74
CA GLU A 30 4.16 -1.51 -13.42
C GLU A 30 2.72 -2.02 -13.23
N GLY A 31 1.91 -1.34 -12.40
CA GLY A 31 0.49 -1.65 -12.18
C GLY A 31 0.23 -2.63 -11.03
N GLU A 32 1.24 -2.97 -10.23
CA GLU A 32 1.06 -3.81 -9.05
C GLU A 32 0.35 -3.05 -7.95
N ILE A 33 -0.53 -3.73 -7.22
CA ILE A 33 -1.35 -3.14 -6.16
C ILE A 33 -1.05 -3.84 -4.84
N ALA A 34 -0.58 -3.08 -3.85
CA ALA A 34 -0.49 -3.56 -2.47
C ALA A 34 -1.44 -2.80 -1.54
N ARG A 35 -1.91 -3.50 -0.51
CA ARG A 35 -2.83 -2.96 0.49
C ARG A 35 -2.19 -3.08 1.86
N LEU A 36 -2.14 -1.97 2.58
CA LEU A 36 -1.75 -1.93 3.99
C LEU A 36 -3.02 -1.75 4.80
N HIS A 37 -3.31 -2.70 5.69
CA HIS A 37 -4.41 -2.57 6.64
C HIS A 37 -3.88 -2.09 7.98
N TYR A 38 -4.53 -1.09 8.57
CA TYR A 38 -4.27 -0.71 9.95
C TYR A 38 -4.95 -1.73 10.87
N VAL A 39 -4.16 -2.39 11.71
CA VAL A 39 -4.67 -3.26 12.77
C VAL A 39 -4.52 -2.46 14.08
N PRO A 40 -5.60 -1.90 14.65
CA PRO A 40 -5.54 -1.31 15.98
C PRO A 40 -5.19 -2.39 17.01
N ASP A 41 -4.35 -2.04 18.00
CA ASP A 41 -4.00 -2.89 19.16
C ASP A 41 -5.23 -3.45 19.90
#